data_AF-A0AAE4UBD6-F1
#
_entry.id   AF-A0AAE4UBD6-F1
#
_cell.length_a   1.000
_cell.length_b   1.000
_cell.length_c   1.000
_cell.angle_alpha   90.00
_cell.angle_beta   90.00
_cell.angle_gamma   90.00
#
_symmetry.space_group_name_H-M   'P 1'
#
loop_
_entity.id
_entity.type
_entity.pdbx_description
1 polymer ?
#
loop_
_entity_poly.entity_id
_entity_poly.type
_entity_poly.pdbx_seq_one_letter_code
_entity_poly.pdbx_strand_id
1 'polypeptide(L)' 'MTDYHGPRCRSCNGPCWQWKGDVWGYTCTACINDHLQAAAARADARDQKARKRNLAKLLHNNASPAVRKVASGR' A
#
# COMPACT_ATOMS: atom_id res chain seq x y z
N MET A 1 28.00 26.54 11.48
CA MET A 1 27.10 25.42 11.84
C MET A 1 25.81 26.05 12.30
N THR A 2 24.71 25.85 11.57
CA THR A 2 23.41 26.40 11.96
C THR A 2 22.83 25.51 13.05
N ASP A 3 22.96 25.94 14.31
CA ASP A 3 22.31 25.28 15.44
C ASP A 3 20.78 25.33 15.25
N TYR A 4 20.20 24.17 15.06
CA TYR A 4 18.76 24.01 14.91
C TYR A 4 18.10 24.07 16.31
N HIS A 5 17.38 25.16 16.58
CA HIS A 5 16.67 25.41 17.85
C HIS A 5 15.18 24.98 17.84
N GLY A 6 14.74 24.25 16.81
CA GLY A 6 13.34 23.82 16.70
C GLY A 6 13.02 22.56 17.53
N PRO A 7 11.73 22.20 17.64
CA PRO A 7 11.32 20.96 18.31
C PRO A 7 11.98 19.75 17.63
N ARG A 8 12.33 18.74 18.44
CA ARG A 8 12.88 17.48 17.93
C ARG A 8 11.80 16.43 17.83
N CYS A 9 11.88 15.59 16.80
CA CYS A 9 10.96 14.48 16.67
C CYS A 9 11.15 13.49 17.83
N ARG A 10 10.05 13.03 18.42
CA ARG A 10 10.09 12.12 19.57
C ARG A 10 10.66 10.73 19.25
N SER A 11 10.59 10.32 17.99
CA SER A 11 11.04 9.00 17.53
C SER A 11 12.48 9.01 17.03
N CYS A 12 12.86 10.04 16.26
CA CYS A 12 14.14 10.10 15.54
C CYS A 12 15.14 11.09 16.17
N ASN A 13 14.71 11.95 17.10
CA ASN A 13 15.44 13.11 17.65
C ASN A 13 15.99 14.09 16.59
N GLY A 14 15.54 13.96 15.34
CA GLY A 14 15.91 14.80 14.21
C GLY A 14 15.15 16.14 14.17
N PRO A 15 15.57 17.06 13.29
CA PRO A 15 14.93 18.36 13.14
C PRO A 15 13.48 18.20 12.65
N CYS A 16 12.52 18.72 13.42
CA CYS A 16 11.11 18.65 13.08
C CYS A 16 10.77 19.73 12.04
N TRP A 17 10.24 19.33 10.90
CA TRP A 17 9.52 20.24 10.01
C TRP A 17 8.05 20.20 10.42
N GLN A 18 7.51 21.33 10.88
CA GLN A 18 6.14 21.42 11.35
C GLN A 18 5.17 21.08 10.21
N TRP A 19 4.45 19.96 10.31
CA TRP A 19 3.15 19.81 9.68
C TRP A 19 2.14 19.28 10.69
N LYS A 20 1.06 20.05 10.86
CA LYS A 20 -0.03 19.87 11.81
C LYS A 20 -1.20 19.26 11.02
N GLY A 21 -1.50 17.98 11.24
CA GLY A 21 -2.57 17.33 10.49
C GLY A 21 -3.11 15.99 11.01
N ASP A 22 -2.41 15.25 11.87
CA ASP A 22 -2.95 13.95 12.33
C ASP A 22 -2.37 13.49 13.69
N VAL A 23 -3.05 12.53 14.34
CA VAL A 23 -3.04 12.06 15.77
C VAL A 23 -1.67 11.89 16.47
N TRP A 24 -0.54 12.04 15.78
CA TRP A 24 0.83 11.80 16.25
C TRP A 24 1.77 13.02 16.14
N GLY A 25 1.22 14.23 16.31
CA GLY A 25 1.68 15.59 15.92
C GLY A 25 3.13 16.09 16.03
N TYR A 26 4.18 15.26 16.12
CA TYR A 26 5.59 15.68 15.99
C TYR A 26 6.46 14.62 15.28
N THR A 27 6.23 14.39 13.98
CA THR A 27 7.06 13.46 13.19
C THR A 27 8.00 14.25 12.26
N CYS A 28 9.30 13.90 12.26
CA CYS A 28 10.27 14.45 11.30
C CYS A 28 9.94 13.97 9.87
N THR A 29 10.40 14.70 8.85
CA THR A 29 10.25 14.28 7.43
C THR A 29 10.85 12.89 7.17
N ALA A 30 11.88 12.50 7.92
CA ALA A 30 12.41 11.14 7.85
C ALA A 30 11.38 10.10 8.32
N CYS A 31 10.75 10.31 9.48
CA CYS A 31 9.74 9.39 10.00
C CYS A 31 8.51 9.28 9.09
N ILE A 32 8.04 10.38 8.51
CA ILE A 32 6.90 10.29 7.56
C ILE A 32 7.30 9.53 6.31
N ASN A 33 8.51 9.74 5.79
CA ASN A 33 9.03 9.01 4.63
C ASN A 33 9.16 7.52 4.92
N ASP A 34 9.72 7.13 6.06
CA ASP A 34 9.81 5.72 6.46
C ASP A 34 8.43 5.08 6.56
N HIS A 35 7.46 5.80 7.10
CA HIS A 35 6.09 5.31 7.24
C HIS A 35 5.41 5.15 5.87
N LEU A 36 5.62 6.10 4.96
CA LEU A 36 5.13 6.05 3.58
C LEU A 36 5.80 4.92 2.79
N GLN A 37 7.10 4.71 2.96
CA GLN A 37 7.85 3.59 2.37
C GLN A 37 7.30 2.24 2.86
N ALA A 38 7.09 2.11 4.17
CA ALA A 38 6.49 0.90 4.74
C ALA A 38 5.05 0.67 4.24
N ALA A 39 4.26 1.73 4.07
CA ALA A 39 2.93 1.64 3.49
C ALA A 39 2.97 1.22 2.00
N ALA A 40 3.89 1.80 1.22
CA ALA A 40 4.11 1.46 -0.19
C ALA A 40 4.49 -0.02 -0.36
N ALA A 41 5.43 -0.52 0.44
CA ALA A 41 5.82 -1.94 0.42
C ALA A 41 4.64 -2.89 0.71
N ARG A 42 3.76 -2.52 1.64
CA ARG A 42 2.53 -3.29 1.93
C ARG A 42 1.55 -3.25 0.76
N ALA A 43 1.44 -2.12 0.07
CA ALA A 43 0.59 -1.97 -1.11
C ALA A 43 1.10 -2.85 -2.26
N ASP A 44 2.40 -2.84 -2.53
CA ASP A 44 3.03 -3.67 -3.58
C ASP A 44 2.80 -5.16 -3.33
N ALA A 45 2.95 -5.62 -2.09
CA ALA A 45 2.69 -7.01 -1.73
C ALA A 45 1.23 -7.43 -1.99
N ARG A 46 0.27 -6.54 -1.72
CA ARG A 46 -1.16 -6.78 -2.01
C ARG A 46 -1.42 -6.80 -3.51
N ASP A 47 -0.82 -5.88 -4.26
CA ASP A 47 -0.98 -5.80 -5.71
C ASP A 47 -0.43 -7.06 -6.40
N GLN A 48 0.77 -7.52 -6.03
CA GLN A 48 1.31 -8.78 -6.54
C GLN A 48 0.38 -9.97 -6.27
N LYS A 49 -0.20 -10.04 -5.07
CA LYS A 49 -1.16 -11.10 -4.71
C LYS A 49 -2.45 -11.00 -5.53
N ALA A 50 -2.94 -9.79 -5.77
CA ALA A 50 -4.11 -9.55 -6.61
C ALA A 50 -3.85 -9.94 -8.07
N ARG A 51 -2.70 -9.55 -8.64
CA ARG A 51 -2.27 -9.93 -9.99
C ARG A 51 -2.22 -11.45 -10.16
N LYS A 52 -1.60 -12.18 -9.23
CA LYS A 52 -1.56 -13.65 -9.24
C LYS A 52 -2.96 -14.28 -9.22
N ARG A 53 -3.85 -13.76 -8.36
CA ARG A 53 -5.24 -14.22 -8.28
C ARG A 53 -6.02 -13.97 -9.58
N ASN A 54 -5.85 -12.79 -10.18
CA ASN A 54 -6.52 -12.45 -11.43
C ASN A 54 -6.02 -13.32 -12.59
N LEU A 55 -4.71 -13.55 -12.67
CA LEU A 55 -4.12 -14.45 -13.66
C LEU A 55 -4.64 -15.88 -13.50
N ALA A 56 -4.71 -16.41 -12.28
CA ALA A 56 -5.26 -17.74 -12.02
C ALA A 56 -6.73 -17.86 -12.46
N LYS A 57 -7.56 -16.82 -12.22
CA LYS A 57 -8.95 -16.77 -12.68
C LYS A 57 -9.07 -16.76 -14.20
N LEU A 58 -8.24 -15.97 -14.89
CA LEU A 58 -8.24 -15.92 -16.36
C LEU A 58 -7.89 -17.29 -16.96
N LEU A 59 -6.92 -18.01 -16.39
CA LEU A 59 -6.54 -19.34 -16.88
C LEU A 59 -7.61 -20.40 -16.59
N HIS A 60 -8.23 -20.37 -15.40
CA HIS A 60 -9.31 -21.32 -15.07
C HIS A 60 -10.55 -21.15 -15.94
N ASN A 61 -10.93 -19.92 -16.29
CA ASN A 61 -12.10 -19.65 -17.13
C ASN A 61 -11.91 -20.08 -18.58
N ASN A 62 -10.67 -20.14 -19.08
CA ASN A 62 -10.38 -20.58 -20.45
C ASN A 62 -10.22 -22.11 -20.57
N ALA A 63 -10.02 -22.83 -19.46
CA ALA A 63 -9.81 -24.28 -19.45
C ALA A 63 -11.11 -25.11 -19.41
N SER A 64 -12.26 -24.49 -19.15
CA SER A 64 -13.55 -25.17 -19.19
C SER A 64 -14.29 -24.78 -20.47
N PRO A 65 -14.52 -25.69 -21.44
CA PRO A 65 -15.47 -25.40 -22.50
C PRO A 65 -16.82 -25.14 -21.82
N ALA A 66 -17.35 -23.94 -22.00
CA ALA A 66 -18.69 -23.61 -21.52
C ALA A 66 -19.68 -24.53 -22.25
N VAL A 67 -20.02 -25.67 -21.63
CA VAL A 67 -21.08 -26.55 -22.11
C VAL A 67 -22.39 -25.79 -21.96
N ARG A 68 -22.75 -25.03 -22.99
CA ARG A 68 -24.08 -24.44 -23.12
C ARG A 68 -25.05 -25.62 -23.22
N LYS A 69 -25.84 -25.85 -22.16
CA LYS A 69 -26.98 -26.76 -22.22
C LYS A 69 -27.91 -26.25 -23.32
N VAL A 70 -27.92 -26.92 -24.48
CA VAL A 70 -28.93 -26.70 -25.50
C VAL A 70 -30.24 -27.21 -24.91
N ALA A 71 -31.19 -26.31 -24.68
CA ALA A 71 -32.52 -26.68 -24.27
C ALA A 71 -33.19 -27.48 -25.40
N SER A 72 -33.29 -28.80 -25.25
CA SER A 72 -34.15 -29.62 -26.11
C SER A 72 -35.60 -29.34 -25.73
N GLY A 73 -36.28 -28.59 -26.60
CA GLY A 73 -37.71 -28.33 -26.49
C GLY A 73 -38.55 -29.60 -26.58
N ARG A 74 -39.75 -29.52 -26.00
CA ARG A 74 -40.88 -30.40 -26.26
C ARG A 74 -42.13 -29.54 -26.32
#